data_AF-A0A6V2P5C0-F1
#
_entry.id   AF-A0A6V2P5C0-F1
#
_cell.length_a   1.000
_cell.length_b   1.000
_cell.length_c   1.000
_cell.angle_alpha   90.00
_cell.angle_beta   90.00
_cell.angle_gamma   90.00
#
_symmetry.space_group_name_H-M   'P 1'
#
loop_
_entity.id
_entity.type
_entity.pdbx_description
1 polymer ?
#
loop_
_entity_poly.entity_id
_entity_poly.type
_entity_poly.pdbx_seq_one_letter_code
_entity_poly.pdbx_strand_id
1 'polypeptide(L)'
;MTISALQLGVGCLYGIFLWFAPDARKAPEVTLDDIIKMLPVAFCYMGAHSASVFSFASGSVSFGQIVKASEPAFAAVLSQFVYGSKVSKAKWLCLPIVIGGVILASVNELDFAVSALVSACIANLFAAFKGNENKKLMSTEGLSDRLGSVGNQFALTTILGFLMSIPVIMIKEGNKFGEFIELFKSTPAIRNNLIASGLWFYGYNELATMTLKKTSAVTASVANTAKRVIVIVGVALVLGESLDPMKLLGCGIGISGVFLYSIIDSLVKKKDE
;
A
#
# COMPACT_ATOMS: atom_id res chain seq x y z
N MET A 1 5.88 -2.32 -14.96
CA MET A 1 4.99 -1.15 -14.76
C MET A 1 3.61 -1.37 -15.37
N THR A 2 3.52 -2.03 -16.52
CA THR A 2 2.26 -2.30 -17.24
C THR A 2 1.23 -3.02 -16.36
N ILE A 3 1.63 -4.09 -15.66
CA ILE A 3 0.72 -4.84 -14.76
C ILE A 3 0.15 -3.96 -13.65
N SER A 4 0.99 -3.22 -12.91
CA SER A 4 0.53 -2.37 -11.80
C SER A 4 -0.39 -1.24 -12.28
N ALA A 5 -0.07 -0.63 -13.43
CA ALA A 5 -0.94 0.38 -14.00
C ALA A 5 -2.29 -0.17 -14.47
N LEU A 6 -2.31 -1.33 -15.11
CA LEU A 6 -3.55 -1.97 -15.54
C LEU A 6 -4.40 -2.44 -14.34
N GLN A 7 -3.79 -2.82 -13.22
CA GLN A 7 -4.50 -3.06 -11.96
C GLN A 7 -5.19 -1.78 -11.47
N LEU A 8 -4.53 -0.61 -11.55
CA LEU A 8 -5.19 0.68 -11.28
C LEU A 8 -6.31 0.95 -12.29
N GLY A 9 -6.09 0.66 -13.58
CA GLY A 9 -7.08 0.82 -14.65
C GLY A 9 -8.35 -0.01 -14.40
N VAL A 10 -8.20 -1.27 -13.97
CA VAL A 10 -9.33 -2.12 -13.55
C VAL A 10 -10.07 -1.48 -12.37
N GLY A 11 -9.33 -0.94 -11.39
CA GLY A 11 -9.90 -0.18 -10.28
C GLY A 11 -10.65 1.09 -10.72
N CYS A 12 -10.18 1.78 -11.77
CA CYS A 12 -10.87 2.92 -12.36
C CYS A 12 -12.21 2.50 -12.96
N LEU A 13 -12.23 1.42 -13.76
CA LEU A 13 -13.45 0.89 -14.35
C LEU A 13 -14.48 0.53 -13.28
N TYR A 14 -14.03 -0.14 -12.21
CA TYR A 14 -14.90 -0.48 -11.08
C TYR A 14 -15.41 0.77 -10.33
N GLY A 15 -14.53 1.72 -10.01
CA GLY A 15 -14.93 2.96 -9.34
C GLY A 15 -15.92 3.80 -10.14
N ILE A 16 -15.71 3.90 -11.46
CA ILE A 16 -16.64 4.57 -12.39
C ILE A 16 -17.95 3.80 -12.49
N PHE A 17 -17.89 2.47 -12.59
CA PHE A 17 -19.09 1.63 -12.58
C PHE A 17 -19.96 1.91 -11.35
N LEU A 18 -19.37 2.06 -10.16
CA LEU A 18 -20.13 2.37 -8.94
C LEU A 18 -20.80 3.74 -8.96
N TRP A 19 -20.34 4.70 -9.77
CA TRP A 19 -21.02 5.99 -9.95
C TRP A 19 -22.22 5.91 -10.89
N PHE A 20 -22.23 4.96 -11.82
CA PHE A 20 -23.33 4.75 -12.76
C PHE A 20 -24.33 3.69 -12.31
N ALA A 21 -23.89 2.73 -11.49
CA ALA A 21 -24.75 1.69 -10.95
C ALA A 21 -25.80 2.30 -10.02
N PRO A 22 -27.11 2.03 -10.24
CA PRO A 22 -28.18 2.55 -9.39
C PRO A 22 -27.93 2.25 -7.91
N ASP A 23 -28.08 3.27 -7.07
CA ASP A 23 -27.95 3.20 -5.61
C ASP A 23 -26.60 2.70 -5.05
N ALA A 24 -25.56 2.55 -5.90
CA ALA A 24 -24.27 2.03 -5.46
C ALA A 24 -23.38 3.09 -4.79
N ARG A 25 -23.13 4.22 -5.47
CA ARG A 25 -22.31 5.33 -4.93
C ARG A 25 -22.63 6.64 -5.63
N LYS A 26 -23.04 7.66 -4.87
CA LYS A 26 -23.18 9.03 -5.40
C LYS A 26 -21.82 9.53 -5.91
N ALA A 27 -21.80 10.06 -7.13
CA ALA A 27 -20.61 10.69 -7.71
C ALA A 27 -20.14 11.89 -6.85
N PRO A 28 -18.82 12.14 -6.76
CA PRO A 28 -18.27 13.25 -6.00
C PRO A 28 -18.56 14.60 -6.67
N GLU A 29 -18.74 15.65 -5.87
CA GLU A 29 -18.96 17.03 -6.30
C GLU A 29 -17.67 17.86 -6.13
N VAL A 30 -16.56 17.34 -6.70
CA VAL A 30 -15.22 17.93 -6.57
C VAL A 30 -14.96 19.02 -7.60
N THR A 31 -14.17 20.02 -7.21
CA THR A 31 -13.70 21.10 -8.08
C THR A 31 -12.35 20.76 -8.72
N LEU A 32 -11.92 21.54 -9.72
CA LEU A 32 -10.59 21.38 -10.30
C LEU A 32 -9.47 21.60 -9.26
N ASP A 33 -9.66 22.54 -8.33
CA ASP A 33 -8.72 22.79 -7.24
C ASP A 33 -8.60 21.57 -6.30
N ASP A 34 -9.72 20.89 -6.02
CA ASP A 34 -9.69 19.63 -5.27
C ASP A 34 -8.88 18.56 -6.01
N ILE A 35 -9.08 18.42 -7.33
CA ILE A 35 -8.32 17.47 -8.16
C ILE A 35 -6.82 17.79 -8.10
N ILE A 36 -6.43 19.06 -8.22
CA ILE A 36 -5.02 19.49 -8.12
C ILE A 36 -4.44 19.13 -6.74
N LYS A 37 -5.19 19.37 -5.66
CA LYS A 37 -4.78 19.01 -4.29
C LYS A 37 -4.67 17.50 -4.08
N MET A 38 -5.39 16.69 -4.84
CA MET A 38 -5.31 15.22 -4.78
C MET A 38 -4.09 14.64 -5.50
N LEU A 39 -3.45 15.38 -6.42
CA LEU A 39 -2.33 14.88 -7.23
C LEU A 39 -1.15 14.31 -6.41
N PRO A 40 -0.69 14.94 -5.30
CA PRO A 40 0.39 14.38 -4.49
C PRO A 40 0.03 13.01 -3.89
N VAL A 41 -1.21 12.87 -3.40
CA VAL A 41 -1.71 11.61 -2.83
C VAL A 41 -1.80 10.54 -3.91
N ALA A 42 -2.33 10.88 -5.08
CA ALA A 42 -2.43 9.98 -6.23
C ALA A 42 -1.06 9.52 -6.75
N PHE A 43 -0.10 10.43 -6.86
CA PHE A 43 1.28 10.11 -7.24
C PHE A 43 1.93 9.14 -6.26
N CYS A 44 1.82 9.41 -4.95
CA CYS A 44 2.38 8.53 -3.93
C CYS A 44 1.67 7.18 -3.89
N TYR A 45 0.36 7.14 -4.12
CA TYR A 45 -0.42 5.91 -4.23
C TYR A 45 0.04 5.04 -5.43
N MET A 46 0.16 5.65 -6.61
CA MET A 46 0.68 5.00 -7.81
C MET A 46 2.11 4.47 -7.59
N GLY A 47 3.00 5.28 -7.00
CA GLY A 47 4.38 4.91 -6.71
C GLY A 47 4.46 3.75 -5.72
N ALA A 48 3.71 3.81 -4.61
CA ALA A 48 3.66 2.75 -3.61
C ALA A 48 3.16 1.42 -4.22
N HIS A 49 2.11 1.46 -5.03
CA HIS A 49 1.57 0.27 -5.68
C HIS A 49 2.56 -0.32 -6.68
N SER A 50 3.09 0.51 -7.58
CA SER A 50 4.01 0.06 -8.63
C SER A 50 5.30 -0.55 -8.07
N ALA A 51 5.89 0.09 -7.06
CA ALA A 51 7.08 -0.41 -6.39
C ALA A 51 6.79 -1.73 -5.62
N SER A 52 5.58 -1.89 -5.08
CA SER A 52 5.17 -3.16 -4.45
C SER A 52 5.05 -4.29 -5.46
N VAL A 53 4.39 -4.04 -6.59
CA VAL A 53 4.24 -5.04 -7.66
C VAL A 53 5.60 -5.44 -8.23
N PHE A 54 6.50 -4.48 -8.40
CA PHE A 54 7.87 -4.77 -8.83
C PHE A 54 8.63 -5.59 -7.77
N SER A 55 8.50 -5.25 -6.48
CA SER A 55 9.11 -6.02 -5.39
C SER A 55 8.67 -7.49 -5.41
N PHE A 56 7.37 -7.75 -5.61
CA PHE A 56 6.83 -9.11 -5.71
C PHE A 56 7.24 -9.84 -6.99
N ALA A 57 7.54 -9.12 -8.07
CA ALA A 57 8.05 -9.72 -9.30
C ALA A 57 9.56 -9.99 -9.24
N SER A 58 10.30 -9.24 -8.42
CA SER A 58 11.75 -9.33 -8.27
C SER A 58 12.21 -10.20 -7.09
N GLY A 59 11.30 -10.90 -6.41
CA GLY A 59 11.63 -11.75 -5.27
C GLY A 59 10.42 -12.57 -4.82
N SER A 60 10.52 -13.22 -3.66
CA SER A 60 9.37 -13.90 -3.08
C SER A 60 8.34 -12.88 -2.57
N VAL A 61 7.06 -13.22 -2.70
CA VAL A 61 5.98 -12.36 -2.23
C VAL A 61 6.02 -12.26 -0.70
N SER A 62 6.32 -13.38 -0.01
CA SER A 62 6.52 -13.37 1.44
C SER A 62 7.62 -12.39 1.86
N PHE A 63 8.77 -12.39 1.19
CA PHE A 63 9.86 -11.45 1.46
C PHE A 63 9.43 -9.99 1.26
N GLY A 64 8.80 -9.68 0.11
CA GLY A 64 8.28 -8.34 -0.15
C GLY A 64 7.30 -7.88 0.94
N GLN A 65 6.43 -8.77 1.44
CA GLN A 65 5.50 -8.44 2.53
C GLN A 65 6.21 -8.20 3.87
N ILE A 66 7.27 -8.95 4.17
CA ILE A 66 8.11 -8.76 5.37
C ILE A 66 8.77 -7.39 5.34
N VAL A 67 9.45 -7.03 4.25
CA VAL A 67 10.09 -5.71 4.12
C VAL A 67 9.03 -4.61 4.20
N LYS A 68 7.90 -4.78 3.53
CA LYS A 68 6.78 -3.82 3.58
C LYS A 68 6.17 -3.69 4.97
N ALA A 69 6.35 -4.65 5.88
CA ALA A 69 5.86 -4.52 7.25
C ALA A 69 6.55 -3.37 7.99
N SER A 70 7.77 -2.99 7.58
CA SER A 70 8.50 -1.85 8.15
C SER A 70 7.97 -0.47 7.74
N GLU A 71 6.86 -0.36 7.01
CA GLU A 71 6.19 0.91 6.68
C GLU A 71 6.11 1.90 7.86
N PRO A 72 5.80 1.50 9.12
CA PRO A 72 5.80 2.41 10.25
C PRO A 72 7.14 3.08 10.54
N ALA A 73 8.27 2.42 10.25
CA ALA A 73 9.59 3.02 10.42
C ALA A 73 9.79 4.18 9.42
N PHE A 74 9.44 3.97 8.16
CA PHE A 74 9.47 5.01 7.13
C PHE A 74 8.50 6.15 7.47
N ALA A 75 7.29 5.81 7.90
CA ALA A 75 6.30 6.79 8.32
C ALA A 75 6.78 7.61 9.52
N ALA A 76 7.43 7.00 10.52
CA ALA A 76 7.96 7.70 11.70
C ALA A 76 9.04 8.72 11.33
N VAL A 77 10.04 8.30 10.54
CA VAL A 77 11.14 9.14 10.08
C VAL A 77 10.58 10.31 9.26
N LEU A 78 9.75 10.01 8.26
CA LEU A 78 9.22 11.03 7.38
C LEU A 78 8.31 12.02 8.12
N SER A 79 7.43 11.52 9.00
CA SER A 79 6.52 12.37 9.76
C SER A 79 7.27 13.34 10.67
N GLN A 80 8.32 12.89 11.35
CA GLN A 80 9.12 13.75 12.24
C GLN A 80 9.97 14.75 11.46
N PHE A 81 10.77 14.29 10.50
CA PHE A 81 11.84 15.11 9.92
C PHE A 81 11.41 15.91 8.69
N VAL A 82 10.36 15.48 7.98
CA VAL A 82 9.87 16.19 6.78
C VAL A 82 8.58 16.95 7.08
N TYR A 83 7.65 16.35 7.82
CA TYR A 83 6.35 16.97 8.13
C TYR A 83 6.26 17.61 9.53
N GLY A 84 7.34 17.58 10.32
CA GLY A 84 7.40 18.21 11.66
C GLY A 84 6.46 17.61 12.72
N SER A 85 5.90 16.41 12.47
CA SER A 85 5.01 15.72 13.39
C SER A 85 5.79 14.93 14.44
N LYS A 86 5.63 15.29 15.72
CA LYS A 86 6.33 14.63 16.82
C LYS A 86 5.94 13.15 16.94
N VAL A 87 6.94 12.27 16.83
CA VAL A 87 6.84 10.84 17.17
C VAL A 87 7.30 10.64 18.62
N SER A 88 6.54 9.86 19.41
CA SER A 88 6.85 9.61 20.81
C SER A 88 8.18 8.87 20.99
N LYS A 89 8.86 9.08 22.13
CA LYS A 89 10.07 8.33 22.47
C LYS A 89 9.82 6.82 22.50
N ALA A 90 8.65 6.40 22.98
CA ALA A 90 8.27 5.00 23.05
C ALA A 90 8.16 4.36 21.65
N LYS A 91 7.58 5.07 20.67
CA LYS A 91 7.56 4.63 19.26
C LYS A 91 8.95 4.54 18.65
N TRP A 92 9.84 5.48 18.95
CA TRP A 92 11.24 5.42 18.50
C TRP A 92 11.96 4.17 18.99
N LEU A 93 11.74 3.78 20.24
CA LEU A 93 12.35 2.58 20.83
C LEU A 93 11.83 1.27 20.21
N CYS A 94 10.67 1.28 19.55
CA CYS A 94 10.15 0.11 18.83
C CYS A 94 10.81 -0.08 17.45
N LEU A 95 11.33 0.99 16.83
CA LEU A 95 11.85 0.92 15.46
C LEU A 95 13.07 0.00 15.29
N PRO A 96 14.05 -0.05 16.23
CA PRO A 96 15.14 -1.03 16.15
C PRO A 96 14.65 -2.48 16.08
N ILE A 97 13.55 -2.81 16.76
CA ILE A 97 12.95 -4.16 16.72
C ILE A 97 12.38 -4.43 15.33
N VAL A 98 11.65 -3.47 14.77
CA VAL A 98 11.08 -3.57 13.41
C VAL A 98 12.19 -3.77 12.37
N ILE A 99 13.21 -2.91 12.41
CA ILE A 99 14.32 -2.92 11.45
C ILE A 99 15.16 -4.18 11.63
N GLY A 100 15.48 -4.57 12.86
CA GLY A 100 16.23 -5.78 13.18
C GLY A 100 15.54 -7.05 12.67
N GLY A 101 14.20 -7.13 12.82
CA GLY A 101 13.42 -8.24 12.26
C GLY A 101 13.50 -8.32 10.73
N VAL A 102 13.40 -7.18 10.03
CA VAL A 102 13.53 -7.15 8.57
C VAL A 102 14.95 -7.52 8.13
N ILE A 103 15.98 -7.00 8.80
CA ILE A 103 17.38 -7.35 8.51
C ILE A 103 17.56 -8.87 8.67
N LEU A 104 17.13 -9.43 9.80
CA LEU A 104 17.25 -10.86 10.09
C LEU A 104 16.54 -11.72 9.03
N ALA A 105 15.35 -11.29 8.60
CA ALA A 105 14.60 -11.97 7.54
C ALA A 105 15.25 -11.84 6.15
N SER A 106 16.23 -10.96 5.98
CA SER A 106 16.91 -10.68 4.70
C SER A 106 18.32 -11.28 4.60
N VAL A 107 18.90 -11.82 5.69
CA VAL A 107 20.33 -12.22 5.74
C VAL A 107 20.70 -13.31 4.72
N ASN A 108 19.78 -14.23 4.42
CA ASN A 108 20.03 -15.39 3.56
C ASN A 108 19.40 -15.29 2.16
N GLU A 109 18.98 -14.09 1.73
CA GLU A 109 18.32 -13.91 0.43
C GLU A 109 19.35 -13.63 -0.69
N LEU A 110 19.20 -14.27 -1.85
CA LEU A 110 20.10 -14.19 -3.02
C LEU A 110 20.01 -12.82 -3.74
N ASP A 111 20.95 -12.51 -4.63
CA ASP A 111 21.07 -11.21 -5.33
C ASP A 111 19.79 -10.68 -5.99
N PHE A 112 18.91 -11.55 -6.51
CA PHE A 112 17.61 -11.15 -7.06
C PHE A 112 16.74 -10.42 -6.02
N ALA A 113 16.86 -10.81 -4.75
CA ALA A 113 16.13 -10.22 -3.62
C ALA A 113 16.59 -8.80 -3.24
N VAL A 114 17.78 -8.34 -3.66
CA VAL A 114 18.20 -6.95 -3.40
C VAL A 114 17.29 -5.98 -4.14
N SER A 115 16.91 -6.31 -5.39
CA SER A 115 15.94 -5.51 -6.16
C SER A 115 14.56 -5.53 -5.50
N ALA A 116 14.14 -6.67 -4.96
CA ALA A 116 12.90 -6.79 -4.21
C ALA A 116 12.92 -5.96 -2.92
N LEU A 117 14.03 -5.98 -2.17
CA LEU A 117 14.26 -5.23 -0.94
C LEU A 117 14.20 -3.73 -1.19
N VAL A 118 14.99 -3.24 -2.15
CA VAL A 118 15.02 -1.81 -2.53
C VAL A 118 13.64 -1.34 -2.97
N SER A 119 12.96 -2.14 -3.79
CA SER A 119 11.63 -1.78 -4.30
C SER A 119 10.56 -1.79 -3.21
N ALA A 120 10.64 -2.72 -2.25
CA ALA A 120 9.76 -2.71 -1.08
C ALA A 120 10.03 -1.51 -0.17
N CYS A 121 11.28 -1.11 0.02
CA CYS A 121 11.66 0.10 0.76
C CYS A 121 11.13 1.37 0.05
N ILE A 122 11.25 1.46 -1.28
CA ILE A 122 10.66 2.54 -2.08
C ILE A 122 9.13 2.54 -1.93
N ALA A 123 8.49 1.37 -1.93
CA ALA A 123 7.05 1.26 -1.70
C ALA A 123 6.64 1.78 -0.33
N ASN A 124 7.42 1.49 0.73
CA ASN A 124 7.17 2.01 2.07
C ASN A 124 7.38 3.53 2.15
N LEU A 125 8.39 4.06 1.46
CA LEU A 125 8.63 5.49 1.39
C LEU A 125 7.45 6.21 0.74
N PHE A 126 6.99 5.74 -0.43
CA PHE A 126 5.80 6.28 -1.08
C PHE A 126 4.54 6.13 -0.22
N ALA A 127 4.38 5.00 0.49
CA ALA A 127 3.26 4.81 1.41
C ALA A 127 3.29 5.81 2.58
N ALA A 128 4.48 6.10 3.12
CA ALA A 128 4.68 7.10 4.17
C ALA A 128 4.36 8.52 3.67
N PHE A 129 4.81 8.89 2.47
CA PHE A 129 4.45 10.16 1.84
C PHE A 129 2.94 10.24 1.61
N LYS A 130 2.34 9.20 1.02
CA LYS A 130 0.90 9.10 0.79
C LYS A 130 0.12 9.32 2.09
N GLY A 131 0.53 8.71 3.19
CA GLY A 131 -0.14 8.87 4.49
C GLY A 131 -0.15 10.32 4.98
N ASN A 132 0.99 11.01 4.87
CA ASN A 132 1.12 12.40 5.29
C ASN A 132 0.40 13.37 4.34
N GLU A 133 0.57 13.23 3.03
CA GLU A 133 -0.16 14.01 2.03
C GLU A 133 -1.67 13.78 2.14
N ASN A 134 -2.11 12.57 2.43
CA ASN A 134 -3.53 12.28 2.67
C ASN A 134 -4.05 12.99 3.93
N LYS A 135 -3.25 13.04 5.01
CA LYS A 135 -3.62 13.79 6.22
C LYS A 135 -3.78 15.28 5.92
N LYS A 136 -2.84 15.85 5.15
CA LYS A 136 -2.91 17.24 4.67
C LYS A 136 -4.11 17.47 3.76
N LEU A 137 -4.35 16.60 2.80
CA LEU A 137 -5.51 16.66 1.90
C LEU A 137 -6.82 16.70 2.70
N MET A 138 -6.97 15.79 3.67
CA MET A 138 -8.17 15.69 4.50
C MET A 138 -8.36 16.86 5.49
N SER A 139 -7.36 17.72 5.67
CA SER A 139 -7.51 19.00 6.38
C SER A 139 -8.04 20.15 5.50
N THR A 140 -8.25 19.92 4.19
CA THR A 140 -8.82 20.92 3.29
C THR A 140 -10.31 21.12 3.59
N GLU A 141 -10.70 22.37 3.82
CA GLU A 141 -12.06 22.73 4.20
C GLU A 141 -13.10 22.33 3.13
N GLY A 142 -14.19 21.70 3.59
CA GLY A 142 -15.30 21.20 2.77
C GLY A 142 -14.95 20.07 1.80
N LEU A 143 -13.67 19.64 1.69
CA LEU A 143 -13.29 18.59 0.74
C LEU A 143 -13.93 17.26 1.09
N SER A 144 -14.01 16.91 2.38
CA SER A 144 -14.64 15.66 2.82
C SER A 144 -16.11 15.57 2.40
N ASP A 145 -16.83 16.69 2.44
CA ASP A 145 -18.24 16.77 2.06
C ASP A 145 -18.40 16.69 0.54
N ARG A 146 -17.56 17.41 -0.23
CA ARG A 146 -17.52 17.34 -1.71
C ARG A 146 -17.15 15.95 -2.22
N LEU A 147 -16.23 15.27 -1.54
CA LEU A 147 -15.92 13.86 -1.81
C LEU A 147 -17.13 12.97 -1.50
N GLY A 148 -17.88 13.25 -0.44
CA GLY A 148 -19.12 12.55 -0.04
C GLY A 148 -18.92 11.12 0.49
N SER A 149 -17.81 10.45 0.15
CA SER A 149 -17.47 9.13 0.69
C SER A 149 -15.97 8.84 0.61
N VAL A 150 -15.51 7.89 1.43
CA VAL A 150 -14.17 7.31 1.32
C VAL A 150 -13.96 6.62 -0.02
N GLY A 151 -15.00 5.94 -0.50
CA GLY A 151 -14.97 5.27 -1.79
C GLY A 151 -14.69 6.25 -2.92
N ASN A 152 -15.30 7.45 -2.88
CA ASN A 152 -15.03 8.50 -3.87
C ASN A 152 -13.59 9.03 -3.79
N GLN A 153 -13.08 9.26 -2.58
CA GLN A 153 -11.68 9.63 -2.39
C GLN A 153 -10.73 8.59 -2.99
N PHE A 154 -11.00 7.32 -2.72
CA PHE A 154 -10.19 6.20 -3.20
C PHE A 154 -10.33 6.01 -4.73
N ALA A 155 -11.54 6.12 -5.28
CA ALA A 155 -11.80 6.08 -6.72
C ALA A 155 -11.05 7.18 -7.46
N LEU A 156 -11.17 8.44 -7.02
CA LEU A 156 -10.46 9.57 -7.62
C LEU A 156 -8.94 9.42 -7.50
N THR A 157 -8.43 8.99 -6.34
CA THR A 157 -6.99 8.71 -6.15
C THR A 157 -6.50 7.62 -7.10
N THR A 158 -7.31 6.59 -7.34
CA THR A 158 -7.00 5.49 -8.27
C THR A 158 -7.03 5.96 -9.72
N ILE A 159 -8.02 6.75 -10.12
CA ILE A 159 -8.13 7.34 -11.47
C ILE A 159 -6.94 8.24 -11.75
N LEU A 160 -6.63 9.18 -10.86
CA LEU A 160 -5.49 10.07 -11.01
C LEU A 160 -4.17 9.27 -11.04
N GLY A 161 -4.02 8.27 -10.16
CA GLY A 161 -2.85 7.40 -10.14
C GLY A 161 -2.67 6.60 -11.44
N PHE A 162 -3.77 6.10 -12.01
CA PHE A 162 -3.75 5.44 -13.32
C PHE A 162 -3.32 6.40 -14.42
N LEU A 163 -3.93 7.59 -14.51
CA LEU A 163 -3.58 8.60 -15.52
C LEU A 163 -2.12 9.02 -15.43
N MET A 164 -1.59 9.20 -14.21
CA MET A 164 -0.17 9.51 -13.98
C MET A 164 0.76 8.36 -14.35
N SER A 165 0.28 7.11 -14.34
CA SER A 165 1.08 5.93 -14.69
C SER A 165 1.27 5.76 -16.21
N ILE A 166 0.31 6.25 -17.01
CA ILE A 166 0.33 6.15 -18.49
C ILE A 166 1.64 6.68 -19.10
N PRO A 167 2.09 7.92 -18.84
CA PRO A 167 3.35 8.41 -19.42
C PRO A 167 4.56 7.58 -19.00
N VAL A 168 4.57 7.04 -17.77
CA VAL A 168 5.67 6.20 -17.27
C VAL A 168 5.72 4.87 -18.03
N ILE A 169 4.57 4.25 -18.30
CA ILE A 169 4.49 3.01 -19.09
C ILE A 169 4.96 3.28 -20.52
N MET A 170 4.48 4.34 -21.16
CA MET A 170 4.86 4.65 -22.54
C MET A 170 6.38 4.82 -22.68
N ILE A 171 7.02 5.50 -21.72
CA ILE A 171 8.48 5.72 -21.73
C ILE A 171 9.26 4.44 -21.42
N LYS A 172 8.81 3.61 -20.46
CA LYS A 172 9.60 2.46 -19.97
C LYS A 172 9.33 1.15 -20.70
N GLU A 173 8.08 0.91 -21.06
CA GLU A 173 7.58 -0.39 -21.53
C GLU A 173 6.73 -0.26 -22.81
N GLY A 174 6.60 0.94 -23.39
CA GLY A 174 5.77 1.18 -24.58
C GLY A 174 6.11 0.27 -25.76
N ASN A 175 7.41 0.01 -25.99
CA ASN A 175 7.87 -0.87 -27.07
C ASN A 175 7.40 -2.33 -26.92
N LYS A 176 7.12 -2.77 -25.68
CA LYS A 176 6.64 -4.13 -25.37
C LYS A 176 5.12 -4.19 -25.19
N PHE A 177 4.43 -3.07 -25.30
CA PHE A 177 3.00 -3.00 -25.05
C PHE A 177 2.20 -3.82 -26.08
N GLY A 178 2.62 -3.81 -27.35
CA GLY A 178 2.01 -4.65 -28.40
C GLY A 178 2.10 -6.14 -28.08
N GLU A 179 3.29 -6.62 -27.69
CA GLU A 179 3.50 -8.01 -27.25
C GLU A 179 2.62 -8.37 -26.05
N PHE A 180 2.53 -7.45 -25.07
CA PHE A 180 1.67 -7.63 -23.91
C PHE A 180 0.19 -7.77 -24.28
N ILE A 181 -0.29 -6.96 -25.23
CA ILE A 181 -1.69 -7.03 -25.70
C ILE A 181 -1.98 -8.38 -26.35
N GLU A 182 -1.06 -8.90 -27.15
CA GLU A 182 -1.20 -10.23 -27.76
C GLU A 182 -1.18 -11.34 -26.71
N LEU A 183 -0.32 -11.25 -25.69
CA LEU A 183 -0.34 -12.16 -24.53
C LEU A 183 -1.66 -12.07 -23.75
N PHE A 184 -2.18 -10.86 -23.54
CA PHE A 184 -3.44 -10.65 -22.84
C PHE A 184 -4.65 -11.25 -23.58
N LYS A 185 -4.66 -11.19 -24.91
CA LYS A 185 -5.71 -11.82 -25.73
C LYS A 185 -5.60 -13.34 -25.78
N SER A 186 -4.38 -13.84 -25.99
CA SER A 186 -4.11 -15.25 -26.26
C SER A 186 -4.02 -16.13 -25.01
N THR A 187 -3.69 -15.55 -23.85
CA THR A 187 -3.46 -16.31 -22.61
C THR A 187 -4.51 -15.98 -21.55
N PRO A 188 -5.56 -16.82 -21.38
CA PRO A 188 -6.63 -16.58 -20.42
C PRO A 188 -6.15 -16.41 -18.98
N ALA A 189 -5.08 -17.13 -18.58
CA ALA A 189 -4.52 -17.01 -17.25
C ALA A 189 -3.99 -15.60 -16.95
N ILE A 190 -3.27 -14.98 -17.91
CA ILE A 190 -2.75 -13.61 -17.76
C ILE A 190 -3.92 -12.63 -17.65
N ARG A 191 -4.89 -12.72 -18.55
CA ARG A 191 -6.08 -11.87 -18.55
C ARG A 191 -6.87 -11.97 -17.25
N ASN A 192 -7.24 -13.19 -16.87
CA ASN A 192 -8.12 -13.42 -15.72
C ASN A 192 -7.40 -13.04 -14.43
N ASN A 193 -6.12 -13.37 -14.27
CA ASN A 193 -5.35 -12.98 -13.08
C ASN A 193 -5.12 -11.47 -13.00
N LEU A 194 -4.92 -10.77 -14.13
CA LEU A 194 -4.79 -9.32 -14.13
C LEU A 194 -6.09 -8.64 -13.69
N ILE A 195 -7.23 -9.04 -14.28
CA ILE A 195 -8.54 -8.49 -13.93
C ILE A 195 -8.87 -8.80 -12.47
N ALA A 196 -8.72 -10.07 -12.05
CA ALA A 196 -8.98 -10.47 -10.68
C ALA A 196 -8.09 -9.72 -9.69
N SER A 197 -6.77 -9.65 -9.93
CA SER A 197 -5.85 -8.95 -9.04
C SER A 197 -6.14 -7.45 -8.96
N GLY A 198 -6.53 -6.80 -10.06
CA GLY A 198 -6.97 -5.40 -10.06
C GLY A 198 -8.24 -5.18 -9.24
N LEU A 199 -9.25 -6.04 -9.40
CA LEU A 199 -10.50 -5.98 -8.63
C LEU A 199 -10.26 -6.22 -7.13
N TRP A 200 -9.50 -7.26 -6.78
CA TRP A 200 -9.13 -7.54 -5.39
C TRP A 200 -8.30 -6.41 -4.80
N PHE A 201 -7.37 -5.84 -5.57
CA PHE A 201 -6.56 -4.72 -5.16
C PHE A 201 -7.42 -3.50 -4.83
N TYR A 202 -8.35 -3.12 -5.71
CA TYR A 202 -9.27 -2.02 -5.44
C TYR A 202 -10.14 -2.33 -4.21
N GLY A 203 -10.81 -3.49 -4.22
CA GLY A 203 -11.75 -3.89 -3.17
C GLY A 203 -11.13 -3.91 -1.78
N TYR A 204 -9.95 -4.52 -1.61
CA TYR A 204 -9.32 -4.57 -0.28
C TYR A 204 -8.90 -3.18 0.19
N ASN A 205 -8.39 -2.31 -0.69
CA ASN A 205 -7.91 -0.98 -0.29
C ASN A 205 -9.09 -0.09 0.11
N GLU A 206 -10.19 -0.17 -0.62
CA GLU A 206 -11.43 0.52 -0.27
C GLU A 206 -11.97 0.06 1.08
N LEU A 207 -12.10 -1.26 1.27
CA LEU A 207 -12.54 -1.85 2.55
C LEU A 207 -11.61 -1.50 3.71
N ALA A 208 -10.29 -1.51 3.49
CA ALA A 208 -9.32 -1.10 4.50
C ALA A 208 -9.51 0.36 4.91
N THR A 209 -9.78 1.24 3.94
CA THR A 209 -10.01 2.68 4.23
C THR A 209 -11.34 2.92 4.91
N MET A 210 -12.38 2.15 4.56
CA MET A 210 -13.67 2.17 5.27
C MET A 210 -13.53 1.66 6.72
N THR A 211 -12.75 0.60 6.93
CA THR A 211 -12.46 0.04 8.27
C THR A 211 -11.74 1.06 9.13
N LEU A 212 -10.76 1.78 8.59
CA LEU A 212 -10.04 2.86 9.27
C LEU A 212 -10.98 3.97 9.77
N LYS A 213 -12.06 4.29 9.05
CA LYS A 213 -13.05 5.30 9.51
C LYS A 213 -14.00 4.78 10.58
N LYS A 214 -14.26 3.47 10.61
CA LYS A 214 -15.22 2.86 11.56
C LYS A 214 -14.57 2.29 12.81
N THR A 215 -13.24 2.27 12.89
CA THR A 215 -12.48 1.66 13.98
C THR A 215 -11.44 2.63 14.53
N SER A 216 -10.87 2.31 15.69
CA SER A 216 -9.75 3.09 16.23
C SER A 216 -8.49 2.88 15.38
N ALA A 217 -7.59 3.87 15.36
CA ALA A 217 -6.29 3.75 14.70
C ALA A 217 -5.50 2.53 15.20
N VAL A 218 -5.63 2.20 16.49
CA VAL A 218 -5.03 1.00 17.09
C VAL A 218 -5.64 -0.27 16.49
N THR A 219 -6.97 -0.39 16.48
CA THR A 219 -7.69 -1.55 15.91
C THR A 219 -7.32 -1.77 14.44
N ALA A 220 -7.33 -0.71 13.63
CA ALA A 220 -6.99 -0.81 12.23
C ALA A 220 -5.52 -1.20 12.01
N SER A 221 -4.62 -0.75 12.89
CA SER A 221 -3.20 -1.15 12.83
C SER A 221 -3.02 -2.63 13.18
N VAL A 222 -3.68 -3.11 14.24
CA VAL A 222 -3.67 -4.54 14.59
C VAL A 222 -4.22 -5.40 13.44
N ALA A 223 -5.34 -5.01 12.84
CA ALA A 223 -5.92 -5.70 11.69
C ALA A 223 -4.96 -5.73 10.48
N ASN A 224 -4.26 -4.62 10.22
CA ASN A 224 -3.24 -4.56 9.16
C ASN A 224 -2.05 -5.47 9.43
N THR A 225 -1.60 -5.57 10.68
CA THR A 225 -0.53 -6.50 11.08
C THR A 225 -0.97 -7.95 10.91
N ALA A 226 -2.16 -8.31 11.39
CA ALA A 226 -2.71 -9.66 11.23
C ALA A 226 -2.86 -10.04 9.75
N LYS A 227 -3.38 -9.12 8.92
CA LYS A 227 -3.47 -9.30 7.46
C LYS A 227 -2.10 -9.63 6.85
N ARG A 228 -1.03 -8.94 7.25
CA ARG A 228 0.33 -9.20 6.72
C ARG A 228 0.80 -10.62 7.06
N VAL A 229 0.60 -11.08 8.30
CA VAL A 229 0.91 -12.46 8.71
C VAL A 229 0.15 -13.47 7.85
N ILE A 230 -1.16 -13.27 7.69
CA ILE A 230 -2.02 -14.16 6.88
C ILE A 230 -1.55 -14.21 5.43
N VAL A 231 -1.19 -13.07 4.85
CA VAL A 231 -0.69 -13.01 3.46
C VAL A 231 0.67 -13.70 3.34
N ILE A 232 1.60 -13.49 4.28
CA ILE A 232 2.92 -14.14 4.26
C ILE A 232 2.78 -15.66 4.30
N VAL A 233 2.01 -16.18 5.28
CA VAL A 233 1.80 -17.62 5.44
C VAL A 233 1.01 -18.19 4.27
N GLY A 234 -0.09 -17.53 3.88
CA GLY A 234 -0.96 -17.99 2.80
C GLY A 234 -0.23 -18.05 1.46
N VAL A 235 0.57 -17.03 1.14
CA VAL A 235 1.34 -17.03 -0.11
C VAL A 235 2.46 -18.07 -0.08
N ALA A 236 3.13 -18.26 1.05
CA ALA A 236 4.14 -19.32 1.16
C ALA A 236 3.54 -20.73 0.94
N LEU A 237 2.34 -20.99 1.48
CA LEU A 237 1.65 -22.26 1.27
C LEU A 237 1.19 -22.44 -0.18
N VAL A 238 0.62 -21.39 -0.80
CA VAL A 238 0.05 -21.47 -2.16
C VAL A 238 1.14 -21.49 -3.24
N LEU A 239 2.19 -20.70 -3.08
CA LEU A 239 3.29 -20.60 -4.06
C LEU A 239 4.47 -21.55 -3.74
N GLY A 240 4.40 -22.29 -2.64
CA GLY A 240 5.47 -23.19 -2.22
C GLY A 240 6.77 -22.45 -1.86
N GLU A 241 6.69 -21.22 -1.36
CA GLU A 241 7.87 -20.45 -0.96
C GLU A 241 8.47 -21.06 0.32
N SER A 242 9.79 -21.27 0.34
CA SER A 242 10.47 -21.71 1.55
C SER A 242 10.54 -20.57 2.58
N LEU A 243 9.99 -20.82 3.76
CA LEU A 243 10.15 -19.95 4.93
C LEU A 243 11.16 -20.59 5.87
N ASP A 244 12.45 -20.36 5.59
CA ASP A 244 13.56 -20.80 6.44
C ASP A 244 13.37 -20.30 7.90
N PRO A 245 13.81 -21.05 8.93
CA PRO A 245 13.66 -20.65 10.32
C PRO A 245 14.18 -19.23 10.63
N MET A 246 15.25 -18.79 9.98
CA MET A 246 15.78 -17.43 10.18
C MET A 246 14.82 -16.37 9.62
N LYS A 247 14.21 -16.64 8.47
CA LYS A 247 13.20 -15.78 7.83
C LYS A 247 11.93 -15.69 8.67
N LEU A 248 11.48 -16.82 9.22
CA LEU A 248 10.35 -16.87 10.15
C LEU A 248 10.63 -16.09 11.44
N LEU A 249 11.82 -16.26 12.01
CA LEU A 249 12.24 -15.55 13.21
C LEU A 249 12.28 -14.04 12.97
N GLY A 250 12.95 -13.60 11.89
CA GLY A 250 13.00 -12.19 11.51
C GLY A 250 11.62 -11.59 11.23
N CYS A 251 10.77 -12.33 10.52
CA CYS A 251 9.38 -11.96 10.28
C CYS A 251 8.61 -11.79 11.60
N GLY A 252 8.72 -12.75 12.52
CA GLY A 252 8.08 -12.71 13.84
C GLY A 252 8.52 -11.49 14.65
N ILE A 253 9.83 -11.21 14.70
CA ILE A 253 10.39 -10.03 15.38
C ILE A 253 9.88 -8.74 14.73
N GLY A 254 9.95 -8.63 13.41
CA GLY A 254 9.55 -7.42 12.69
C GLY A 254 8.06 -7.11 12.85
N ILE A 255 7.19 -8.11 12.69
CA ILE A 255 5.75 -7.98 12.85
C ILE A 255 5.38 -7.66 14.31
N SER A 256 6.03 -8.31 15.28
CA SER A 256 5.83 -8.01 16.71
C SER A 256 6.27 -6.58 17.05
N GLY A 257 7.37 -6.11 16.45
CA GLY A 257 7.82 -4.74 16.58
C GLY A 257 6.82 -3.74 16.00
N VAL A 258 6.21 -4.04 14.85
CA VAL A 258 5.17 -3.19 14.22
C VAL A 258 3.90 -3.16 15.06
N PHE A 259 3.50 -4.31 15.61
CA PHE A 259 2.39 -4.41 16.54
C PHE A 259 2.66 -3.56 17.79
N LEU A 260 3.83 -3.71 18.41
CA LEU A 260 4.25 -2.93 19.58
C LEU A 260 4.24 -1.43 19.26
N TYR A 261 4.88 -1.01 18.15
CA TYR A 261 4.88 0.38 17.68
C TYR A 261 3.46 0.96 17.56
N SER A 262 2.51 0.14 17.14
CA SER A 262 1.12 0.56 16.92
C SER A 262 0.35 0.80 18.22
N ILE A 263 0.69 0.09 19.29
CA ILE A 263 -0.05 0.11 20.56
C ILE A 263 0.70 0.80 21.71
N ILE A 264 2.01 1.06 21.54
CA ILE A 264 2.89 1.48 22.65
C ILE A 264 2.43 2.77 23.33
N ASP A 265 1.93 3.75 22.57
CA ASP A 265 1.44 5.00 23.15
C ASP A 265 0.20 4.78 24.03
N SER A 266 -0.64 3.80 23.70
CA SER A 266 -1.80 3.42 24.52
C SER A 266 -1.38 2.67 25.78
N LEU A 267 -0.26 1.94 25.74
CA LEU A 267 0.28 1.22 26.90
C LEU A 267 1.03 2.14 27.87
N VAL A 268 1.69 3.17 27.35
CA VAL A 268 2.53 4.09 28.14
C VAL A 268 1.76 5.31 28.66
N LYS A 269 0.58 5.61 28.11
CA LYS A 269 -0.32 6.61 28.70
C LYS A 269 -0.69 6.17 30.13
N LYS A 270 -0.28 6.96 31.13
CA LYS A 270 -0.74 6.80 32.51
C LYS A 270 -2.27 6.76 32.50
N LYS A 271 -2.87 5.79 33.20
CA LYS A 271 -4.25 5.95 33.65
C LYS A 271 -4.26 7.21 34.50
N ASP A 272 -5.05 8.19 34.11
CA ASP A 272 -5.43 9.27 35.02
C ASP A 272 -6.23 8.59 36.14
N GLU A 273 -5.61 8.44 37.31
CA GLU A 273 -6.26 8.10 38.58
C GLU A 273 -6.87 9.36 39.21
#